data_AF-A0A8X6NHA8-F1
#
_entry.id   AF-A0A8X6NHA8-F1
#
_cell.length_a   1.000
_cell.length_b   1.000
_cell.length_c   1.000
_cell.angle_alpha   90.00
_cell.angle_beta   90.00
_cell.angle_gamma   90.00
#
_symmetry.space_group_name_H-M   'P 1'
#
loop_
_entity.id
_entity.type
_entity.pdbx_description
1 polymer ?
#
loop_
_entity_poly.entity_id
_entity_poly.type
_entity_poly.pdbx_seq_one_letter_code
_entity_poly.pdbx_strand_id
1 'polypeptide(L)'
;MGYGTKEEENPVSEDENEIEAEKKRLRTPEGEEMEMKKIPVKTKDGAYPEVIVGHDDPLIKAHHLKYLLLGFNFFLTILGLTLLSVSIWIRVDPEFWEYETTLNVDNFHTVCILFIVASIIILIVAFVGCFAAATERRWILIAYITIFGLVFLLQLGALVLMWSAPYSKTISREIEKQIEKQIELRHNDDSSRNFVDFIQYH
;
A
#
# COMPACT_ATOMS: atom_id res chain seq x y z
N MET A 1 99.59 -18.09 -20.75
CA MET A 1 98.89 -16.96 -21.41
C MET A 1 97.50 -17.45 -21.78
N GLY A 2 96.47 -16.85 -21.20
CA GLY A 2 95.07 -17.25 -21.38
C GLY A 2 94.23 -16.60 -20.27
N TYR A 3 93.61 -15.49 -20.59
CA TYR A 3 92.79 -14.66 -19.71
C TYR A 3 91.45 -15.36 -19.41
N GLY A 4 90.96 -15.24 -18.18
CA GLY A 4 89.58 -15.55 -17.78
C GLY A 4 89.05 -14.42 -16.92
N THR A 5 88.14 -13.65 -17.49
CA THR A 5 87.49 -12.44 -16.96
C THR A 5 86.69 -12.72 -15.69
N LYS A 6 86.80 -11.83 -14.71
CA LYS A 6 85.83 -11.74 -13.61
C LYS A 6 84.55 -11.15 -14.19
N GLU A 7 83.50 -11.95 -14.31
CA GLU A 7 82.15 -11.43 -14.55
C GLU A 7 81.58 -10.99 -13.22
N GLU A 8 81.38 -9.68 -13.14
CA GLU A 8 80.69 -8.96 -12.09
C GLU A 8 79.20 -9.29 -12.24
N GLU A 9 78.69 -10.18 -11.39
CA GLU A 9 77.28 -10.56 -11.37
C GLU A 9 76.47 -9.35 -10.85
N ASN A 10 75.87 -8.64 -11.81
CA ASN A 10 75.05 -7.45 -11.63
C ASN A 10 73.74 -7.83 -10.90
N PRO A 11 73.36 -7.15 -9.79
CA PRO A 11 72.18 -7.50 -8.97
C PRO A 11 70.82 -7.16 -9.61
N VAL A 12 70.76 -7.00 -10.94
CA VAL A 12 69.57 -6.53 -11.68
C VAL A 12 68.76 -7.69 -12.29
N SER A 13 69.26 -8.93 -12.29
CA SER A 13 68.57 -10.07 -12.93
C SER A 13 67.54 -10.79 -12.04
N GLU A 14 67.65 -10.74 -10.71
CA GLU A 14 66.66 -11.38 -9.82
C GLU A 14 65.36 -10.57 -9.77
N ASP A 15 65.46 -9.24 -9.72
CA ASP A 15 64.31 -8.34 -9.61
C ASP A 15 63.47 -8.34 -10.90
N GLU A 16 64.10 -8.43 -12.08
CA GLU A 16 63.37 -8.49 -13.36
C GLU A 16 62.60 -9.81 -13.53
N ASN A 17 63.17 -10.92 -13.04
CA ASN A 17 62.50 -12.22 -13.01
C ASN A 17 61.36 -12.27 -12.00
N GLU A 18 61.51 -11.59 -10.86
CA GLU A 18 60.48 -11.48 -9.83
C GLU A 18 59.33 -10.56 -10.29
N ILE A 19 59.64 -9.43 -10.93
CA ILE A 19 58.67 -8.51 -11.56
C ILE A 19 57.95 -9.17 -12.74
N GLU A 20 58.63 -10.01 -13.54
CA GLU A 20 57.99 -10.76 -14.62
C GLU A 20 57.14 -11.94 -14.10
N ALA A 21 57.56 -12.57 -13.01
CA ALA A 21 56.75 -13.55 -12.28
C ALA A 21 55.52 -12.91 -11.64
N GLU A 22 55.64 -11.69 -11.10
CA GLU A 22 54.52 -10.93 -10.53
C GLU A 22 53.58 -10.39 -11.62
N LYS A 23 54.11 -9.91 -12.76
CA LYS A 23 53.31 -9.57 -13.95
C LYS A 23 52.55 -10.75 -14.53
N LYS A 24 53.08 -11.97 -14.45
CA LYS A 24 52.36 -13.20 -14.81
C LYS A 24 51.27 -13.56 -13.81
N ARG A 25 51.43 -13.24 -12.52
CA ARG A 25 50.38 -13.41 -11.50
C ARG A 25 49.30 -12.33 -11.56
N LEU A 26 49.65 -11.10 -11.94
CA LEU A 26 48.75 -9.95 -12.06
C LEU A 26 48.03 -9.85 -13.42
N ARG A 27 48.38 -10.71 -14.39
CA ARG A 27 47.62 -10.82 -15.64
C ARG A 27 46.30 -11.53 -15.34
N THR A 28 45.29 -10.75 -14.97
CA THR A 28 43.88 -11.14 -15.05
C THR A 28 43.65 -11.79 -16.41
N PRO A 29 42.98 -12.95 -16.50
CA PRO A 29 42.67 -13.58 -17.79
C PRO A 29 41.68 -12.70 -18.58
N GLU A 30 42.19 -11.70 -19.30
CA GLU A 30 41.49 -10.95 -20.35
C GLU A 30 41.37 -11.78 -21.63
N GLY A 31 40.71 -12.93 -21.59
CA GLY A 31 40.52 -13.65 -22.85
C GLY A 31 39.98 -15.06 -22.82
N GLU A 32 39.55 -15.59 -21.67
CA GLU A 32 38.62 -16.71 -21.70
C GLU A 32 37.21 -16.13 -21.64
N GLU A 33 36.57 -16.21 -22.81
CA GLU A 33 35.19 -15.90 -23.16
C GLU A 33 34.28 -15.50 -22.00
N MET A 34 33.54 -14.41 -22.23
CA MET A 34 32.22 -14.18 -21.66
C MET A 34 31.26 -15.32 -22.05
N GLU A 35 31.57 -16.57 -21.70
CA GLU A 35 30.52 -17.51 -21.41
C GLU A 35 29.76 -16.88 -20.24
N MET A 36 28.60 -16.31 -20.54
CA MET A 36 27.52 -16.23 -19.58
C MET A 36 27.47 -17.60 -18.91
N LYS A 37 28.11 -17.74 -17.75
CA LYS A 37 27.96 -18.88 -16.88
C LYS A 37 26.49 -18.88 -16.60
N LYS A 38 25.76 -19.71 -17.35
CA LYS A 38 24.31 -19.85 -17.25
C LYS A 38 24.08 -20.16 -15.80
N ILE A 39 23.67 -19.16 -15.04
CA ILE A 39 23.13 -19.37 -13.71
C ILE A 39 21.98 -20.33 -14.00
N PRO A 40 21.98 -21.56 -13.45
CA PRO A 40 20.88 -22.46 -13.69
C PRO A 40 19.67 -21.84 -13.00
N VAL A 41 18.94 -21.00 -13.74
CA VAL A 41 17.60 -20.56 -13.38
C VAL A 41 16.76 -21.83 -13.53
N LYS A 42 16.68 -22.62 -12.46
CA LYS A 42 15.69 -23.66 -12.33
C LYS A 42 14.34 -22.96 -12.19
N THR A 43 13.78 -22.59 -13.33
CA THR A 43 12.36 -22.26 -13.45
C THR A 43 11.59 -23.56 -13.26
N LYS A 44 11.32 -23.91 -12.00
CA LYS A 44 10.21 -24.78 -11.67
C LYS A 44 9.00 -23.87 -11.52
N ASP A 45 8.15 -23.88 -12.54
CA ASP A 45 6.72 -23.62 -12.49
C ASP A 45 6.24 -22.78 -11.30
N GLY A 46 6.19 -21.46 -11.48
CA GLY A 46 5.34 -20.57 -10.66
C GLY A 46 5.92 -19.97 -9.38
N ALA A 47 7.12 -20.36 -8.93
CA ALA A 47 7.78 -19.76 -7.78
C ALA A 47 8.68 -18.57 -8.18
N TYR A 48 8.68 -17.52 -7.37
CA TYR A 48 9.45 -16.30 -7.60
C TYR A 48 10.93 -16.50 -7.95
N PRO A 49 11.53 -15.66 -8.83
CA PRO A 49 12.98 -15.70 -9.00
C PRO A 49 13.65 -15.23 -7.71
N GLU A 50 14.59 -16.05 -7.24
CA GLU A 50 15.50 -15.75 -6.15
C GLU A 50 16.53 -14.75 -6.68
N VAL A 51 16.44 -13.50 -6.21
CA VAL A 51 17.36 -12.41 -6.55
C VAL A 51 18.59 -12.58 -5.67
N ILE A 52 19.72 -12.97 -6.25
CA ILE A 52 21.01 -13.03 -5.54
C ILE A 52 21.49 -11.58 -5.37
N VAL A 53 21.35 -11.06 -4.15
CA VAL A 53 21.75 -9.71 -3.76
C VAL A 53 23.22 -9.71 -3.34
N GLY A 54 24.04 -8.88 -3.97
CA GLY A 54 25.30 -8.40 -3.41
C GLY A 54 25.18 -6.98 -2.86
N HIS A 55 25.36 -6.85 -1.54
CA HIS A 55 25.75 -5.66 -0.75
C HIS A 55 24.84 -4.42 -0.70
N ASP A 56 23.69 -4.54 -0.04
CA ASP A 56 22.97 -3.52 0.78
C ASP A 56 21.59 -4.08 1.19
N ASP A 57 21.53 -4.91 2.25
CA ASP A 57 20.45 -5.86 2.61
C ASP A 57 18.99 -5.47 2.23
N PRO A 58 18.51 -5.83 1.02
CA PRO A 58 17.12 -5.65 0.57
C PRO A 58 16.28 -6.91 0.84
N LEU A 59 16.91 -8.02 1.19
CA LEU A 59 16.27 -9.33 1.39
C LEU A 59 15.52 -9.40 2.73
N ILE A 60 16.08 -8.79 3.78
CA ILE A 60 15.44 -8.67 5.10
C ILE A 60 14.21 -7.76 5.00
N LYS A 61 14.32 -6.63 4.29
CA LYS A 61 13.21 -5.66 4.13
C LYS A 61 12.01 -6.26 3.38
N ALA A 62 12.24 -7.09 2.36
CA ALA A 62 11.17 -7.72 1.59
C ALA A 62 10.36 -8.75 2.40
N HIS A 63 11.00 -9.46 3.33
CA HIS A 63 10.29 -10.37 4.24
C HIS A 63 9.42 -9.60 5.23
N HIS A 64 9.97 -8.56 5.89
CA HIS A 64 9.19 -7.74 6.82
C HIS A 64 8.01 -7.05 6.14
N LEU A 65 8.18 -6.55 4.90
CA LEU A 65 7.10 -5.90 4.16
C LEU A 65 5.94 -6.86 3.85
N LYS A 66 6.22 -8.12 3.50
CA LYS A 66 5.18 -9.14 3.28
C LYS A 66 4.41 -9.46 4.56
N TYR A 67 5.12 -9.65 5.68
CA TYR A 67 4.48 -9.93 6.97
C TYR A 67 3.68 -8.72 7.48
N LEU A 68 4.20 -7.50 7.30
CA LEU A 68 3.50 -6.27 7.65
C LEU A 68 2.23 -6.11 6.81
N LEU A 69 2.31 -6.39 5.51
CA LEU A 69 1.15 -6.33 4.62
C LEU A 69 0.09 -7.38 4.97
N LEU A 70 0.51 -8.62 5.25
CA LEU A 70 -0.40 -9.68 5.70
C LEU A 70 -1.07 -9.32 7.03
N GLY A 71 -0.28 -8.84 8.01
CA GLY A 71 -0.78 -8.40 9.30
C GLY A 71 -1.77 -7.24 9.19
N PHE A 72 -1.42 -6.21 8.42
CA PHE A 72 -2.28 -5.05 8.19
C PHE A 72 -3.60 -5.42 7.51
N ASN A 73 -3.58 -6.28 6.48
CA ASN A 73 -4.83 -6.76 5.84
C ASN A 73 -5.69 -7.60 6.80
N PHE A 74 -5.07 -8.37 7.69
CA PHE A 74 -5.79 -9.09 8.75
C PHE A 74 -6.44 -8.13 9.76
N PHE A 75 -5.72 -7.08 10.19
CA PHE A 75 -6.29 -6.02 11.02
C PHE A 75 -7.46 -5.31 10.32
N LEU A 76 -7.33 -4.98 9.03
CA LEU A 76 -8.43 -4.39 8.26
C LEU A 76 -9.65 -5.32 8.18
N THR A 77 -9.43 -6.64 8.10
CA THR A 77 -10.52 -7.62 8.12
C THR A 77 -11.26 -7.61 9.46
N ILE A 78 -10.51 -7.60 10.58
CA ILE A 78 -11.12 -7.50 11.92
C ILE A 78 -11.85 -6.18 12.09
N LEU A 79 -11.25 -5.06 11.67
CA LEU A 79 -11.89 -3.75 11.72
C LEU A 79 -13.17 -3.72 10.90
N GLY A 80 -13.16 -4.25 9.67
CA GLY A 80 -14.36 -4.39 8.84
C GLY A 80 -15.46 -5.21 9.52
N LEU A 81 -15.11 -6.32 10.19
CA LEU A 81 -16.06 -7.14 10.93
C LEU A 81 -16.65 -6.39 12.13
N THR A 82 -15.83 -5.65 12.87
CA THR A 82 -16.31 -4.83 14.00
C THR A 82 -17.22 -3.70 13.53
N LEU A 83 -16.87 -3.00 12.46
CA LEU A 83 -17.67 -1.94 11.86
C LEU A 83 -19.00 -2.49 11.32
N LEU A 84 -18.98 -3.64 10.64
CA LEU A 84 -20.20 -4.32 10.19
C LEU A 84 -21.09 -4.75 11.36
N SER A 85 -20.49 -5.29 12.43
CA SER A 85 -21.24 -5.69 13.62
C SER A 85 -21.90 -4.50 14.31
N VAL A 86 -21.18 -3.39 14.48
CA VAL A 86 -21.74 -2.14 15.04
C VAL A 86 -22.83 -1.57 14.13
N SER A 87 -22.61 -1.56 12.82
CA SER A 87 -23.59 -1.06 11.84
C SER A 87 -24.89 -1.88 11.86
N ILE A 88 -24.78 -3.20 12.03
CA ILE A 88 -25.96 -4.08 12.18
C ILE A 88 -26.60 -3.89 13.56
N TRP A 89 -25.81 -3.75 14.63
CA TRP A 89 -26.32 -3.50 15.97
C TRP A 89 -27.23 -2.27 16.01
N ILE A 90 -26.74 -1.15 15.45
CA ILE A 90 -27.50 0.10 15.34
C ILE A 90 -28.81 -0.09 14.54
N ARG A 91 -28.84 -1.01 13.57
CA ARG A 91 -30.03 -1.25 12.75
C ARG A 91 -31.08 -2.13 13.43
N VAL A 92 -30.65 -3.05 14.28
CA VAL A 92 -31.50 -4.05 14.94
C VAL A 92 -32.07 -3.53 16.25
N ASP A 93 -31.35 -2.63 16.92
CA ASP A 93 -31.75 -2.10 18.22
C ASP A 93 -32.97 -1.16 18.08
N PRO A 94 -34.12 -1.50 18.70
CA PRO A 94 -35.37 -0.78 18.54
C PRO A 94 -35.37 0.60 19.24
N GLU A 95 -34.49 0.84 20.21
CA GLU A 95 -34.38 2.17 20.83
C GLU A 95 -33.88 3.19 19.80
N PHE A 96 -33.06 2.77 18.83
CA PHE A 96 -32.62 3.62 17.72
C PHE A 96 -33.73 3.97 16.71
N TRP A 97 -34.73 3.08 16.55
CA TRP A 97 -35.89 3.35 15.70
C TRP A 97 -36.85 4.36 16.30
N GLU A 98 -36.96 4.41 17.63
CA GLU A 98 -37.80 5.39 18.31
C GLU A 98 -37.25 6.81 18.12
N TYR A 99 -35.91 6.96 18.06
CA TYR A 99 -35.26 8.20 17.62
C TYR A 99 -35.50 8.48 16.12
N GLU A 100 -35.52 7.48 15.23
CA GLU A 100 -35.82 7.68 13.79
C GLU A 100 -37.24 8.24 13.58
N THR A 101 -38.24 7.71 14.29
CA THR A 101 -39.63 8.21 14.26
C THR A 101 -39.82 9.57 14.94
N THR A 102 -38.92 9.92 15.85
CA THR A 102 -38.94 11.22 16.52
C THR A 102 -38.24 12.26 15.64
N LEU A 103 -37.18 11.93 14.90
CA LEU A 103 -36.30 12.93 14.27
C LEU A 103 -36.50 13.18 12.74
N ASN A 104 -37.29 12.39 11.99
CA ASN A 104 -37.56 12.46 10.50
C ASN A 104 -36.33 12.77 9.65
N VAL A 105 -35.16 12.45 10.18
CA VAL A 105 -33.98 12.43 9.35
C VAL A 105 -34.09 11.14 8.55
N ASP A 106 -34.77 11.21 7.39
CA ASP A 106 -34.61 10.27 6.28
C ASP A 106 -33.12 10.00 5.98
N ASN A 107 -32.29 10.98 6.35
CA ASN A 107 -30.84 10.90 6.29
C ASN A 107 -30.22 9.89 7.27
N PHE A 108 -30.80 9.63 8.45
CA PHE A 108 -30.24 8.67 9.41
C PHE A 108 -30.28 7.24 8.88
N HIS A 109 -31.43 6.85 8.32
CA HIS A 109 -31.57 5.58 7.60
C HIS A 109 -30.55 5.46 6.46
N THR A 110 -30.41 6.54 5.68
CA THR A 110 -29.45 6.62 4.58
C THR A 110 -28.01 6.45 5.08
N VAL A 111 -27.63 7.11 6.18
CA VAL A 111 -26.29 7.02 6.78
C VAL A 111 -26.01 5.62 7.31
N CYS A 112 -26.98 4.98 7.98
CA CYS A 112 -26.83 3.60 8.45
C CYS A 112 -26.59 2.63 7.29
N ILE A 113 -27.37 2.75 6.20
CA ILE A 113 -27.18 1.91 5.01
C ILE A 113 -25.81 2.15 4.38
N LEU A 114 -25.38 3.40 4.26
CA LEU A 114 -24.06 3.73 3.74
C LEU A 114 -22.95 3.12 4.60
N PHE A 115 -23.09 3.13 5.93
CA PHE A 115 -22.15 2.48 6.85
C PHE A 115 -22.08 0.97 6.65
N ILE A 116 -23.22 0.30 6.46
CA ILE A 116 -23.29 -1.12 6.16
C ILE A 116 -22.58 -1.43 4.82
N VAL A 117 -22.92 -0.70 3.76
CA VAL A 117 -22.33 -0.90 2.43
C VAL A 117 -20.82 -0.63 2.45
N ALA A 118 -20.38 0.45 3.08
CA ALA A 118 -18.97 0.79 3.22
C ALA A 118 -18.20 -0.32 3.97
N SER A 119 -18.75 -0.84 5.07
CA SER A 119 -18.14 -1.91 5.85
C SER A 119 -18.01 -3.22 5.06
N ILE A 120 -19.02 -3.56 4.25
CA ILE A 120 -18.98 -4.72 3.35
C ILE A 120 -17.88 -4.55 2.29
N ILE A 121 -17.75 -3.36 1.68
CA ILE A 121 -16.70 -3.08 0.70
C ILE A 121 -15.31 -3.22 1.35
N ILE A 122 -15.13 -2.65 2.54
CA ILE A 122 -13.87 -2.76 3.30
C ILE A 122 -13.53 -4.23 3.57
N LEU A 123 -14.52 -5.05 3.95
CA LEU A 123 -14.32 -6.48 4.13
C LEU A 123 -13.90 -7.17 2.85
N ILE A 124 -14.59 -6.95 1.73
CA ILE A 124 -14.24 -7.57 0.44
C ILE A 124 -12.81 -7.19 0.03
N VAL A 125 -12.46 -5.91 0.14
CA VAL A 125 -11.12 -5.40 -0.15
C VAL A 125 -10.08 -6.06 0.77
N ALA A 126 -10.34 -6.16 2.07
CA ALA A 126 -9.43 -6.80 3.02
C ALA A 126 -9.28 -8.31 2.78
N PHE A 127 -10.36 -9.02 2.44
CA PHE A 127 -10.32 -10.43 2.05
C PHE A 127 -9.49 -10.61 0.77
N VAL A 128 -9.72 -9.80 -0.27
CA VAL A 128 -8.91 -9.82 -1.50
C VAL A 128 -7.45 -9.50 -1.20
N GLY A 129 -7.17 -8.59 -0.28
CA GLY A 129 -5.82 -8.29 0.20
C GLY A 129 -5.15 -9.47 0.89
N CYS A 130 -5.88 -10.23 1.71
CA CYS A 130 -5.41 -11.48 2.31
C CYS A 130 -5.13 -12.55 1.24
N PHE A 131 -6.01 -12.73 0.25
CA PHE A 131 -5.78 -13.65 -0.87
C PHE A 131 -4.58 -13.22 -1.74
N ALA A 132 -4.44 -11.93 -2.02
CA ALA A 132 -3.31 -11.37 -2.76
C ALA A 132 -1.99 -11.57 -2.01
N ALA A 133 -2.00 -11.46 -0.67
CA ALA A 133 -0.84 -11.71 0.18
C ALA A 133 -0.48 -13.21 0.28
N ALA A 134 -1.49 -14.09 0.34
CA ALA A 134 -1.31 -15.54 0.38
C ALA A 134 -0.84 -16.12 -0.96
N THR A 135 -1.13 -15.43 -2.07
CA THR A 135 -0.73 -15.90 -3.40
C THR A 135 0.76 -15.67 -3.63
N GLU A 136 1.49 -16.72 -4.01
CA GLU A 136 2.90 -16.65 -4.43
C GLU A 136 3.12 -15.93 -5.77
N ARG A 137 2.19 -15.07 -6.20
CA ARG A 137 2.32 -14.23 -7.40
C ARG A 137 2.37 -12.74 -7.05
N ARG A 138 3.58 -12.22 -6.90
CA ARG A 138 4.02 -10.82 -6.69
C ARG A 138 3.29 -9.88 -7.64
N TRP A 139 3.04 -10.31 -8.87
CA TRP A 139 2.29 -9.54 -9.86
C TRP A 139 0.86 -9.20 -9.40
N ILE A 140 0.16 -10.15 -8.76
CA ILE A 140 -1.20 -9.94 -8.25
C ILE A 140 -1.18 -9.01 -7.02
N LEU A 141 -0.20 -9.22 -6.12
CA LEU A 141 -0.04 -8.36 -4.95
C LEU A 141 0.32 -6.92 -5.31
N ILE A 142 1.28 -6.74 -6.22
CA ILE A 142 1.70 -5.43 -6.71
C ILE A 142 0.53 -4.74 -7.42
N ALA A 143 -0.18 -5.44 -8.32
CA ALA A 143 -1.34 -4.87 -9.00
C ALA A 143 -2.42 -4.39 -8.03
N TYR A 144 -2.71 -5.16 -6.98
CA TYR A 144 -3.66 -4.75 -5.94
C TYR A 144 -3.22 -3.47 -5.21
N ILE A 145 -1.98 -3.41 -4.75
CA ILE A 145 -1.42 -2.21 -4.07
C ILE A 145 -1.39 -1.01 -5.01
N THR A 146 -1.01 -1.22 -6.28
CA THR A 146 -0.95 -0.14 -7.27
C THR A 146 -2.33 0.43 -7.56
N ILE A 147 -3.35 -0.42 -7.76
CA ILE A 147 -4.73 0.03 -7.98
C ILE A 147 -5.25 0.77 -6.74
N PHE A 148 -5.03 0.22 -5.55
CA PHE A 148 -5.46 0.85 -4.30
C PHE A 148 -4.76 2.20 -4.06
N GLY A 149 -3.45 2.26 -4.33
CA GLY A 149 -2.67 3.49 -4.26
C GLY A 149 -3.10 4.53 -5.31
N LEU A 150 -3.45 4.09 -6.52
CA LEU A 150 -3.93 4.98 -7.59
C LEU A 150 -5.28 5.60 -7.24
N VAL A 151 -6.20 4.79 -6.70
CA VAL A 151 -7.48 5.28 -6.15
C VAL A 151 -7.20 6.33 -5.08
N PHE A 152 -6.34 6.04 -4.10
CA PHE A 152 -5.99 6.98 -3.05
C PHE A 152 -5.43 8.32 -3.58
N LEU A 153 -4.55 8.29 -4.58
CA LEU A 153 -4.03 9.50 -5.22
C LEU A 153 -5.14 10.31 -5.93
N LEU A 154 -6.09 9.63 -6.58
CA LEU A 154 -7.25 10.28 -7.18
C LEU A 154 -8.15 10.92 -6.11
N GLN A 155 -8.40 10.24 -4.98
CA GLN A 155 -9.14 10.84 -3.87
C GLN A 155 -8.42 12.07 -3.30
N LEU A 156 -7.10 12.01 -3.09
CA LEU A 156 -6.35 13.18 -2.63
C LEU A 156 -6.44 14.35 -3.62
N GLY A 157 -6.34 14.06 -4.92
CA GLY A 157 -6.56 15.06 -5.97
C GLY A 157 -7.95 15.68 -5.89
N ALA A 158 -9.00 14.86 -5.76
CA ALA A 158 -10.37 15.33 -5.60
C ALA A 158 -10.55 16.19 -4.33
N LEU A 159 -9.93 15.82 -3.21
CA LEU A 159 -9.98 16.60 -1.97
C LEU A 159 -9.28 17.95 -2.11
N VAL A 160 -8.12 18.00 -2.75
CA VAL A 160 -7.39 19.26 -3.01
C VAL A 160 -8.20 20.15 -3.97
N LEU A 161 -8.79 19.57 -5.01
CA LEU A 161 -9.66 20.30 -5.93
C LEU A 161 -10.93 20.81 -5.23
N MET A 162 -11.53 20.00 -4.35
CA MET A 162 -12.69 20.40 -3.54
C MET A 162 -12.35 21.56 -2.59
N TRP A 163 -11.17 21.53 -1.98
CA TRP A 163 -10.67 22.62 -1.14
C TRP A 163 -10.40 23.91 -1.93
N SER A 164 -9.81 23.80 -3.12
CA SER A 164 -9.44 24.94 -3.95
C SER A 164 -10.61 25.50 -4.77
N ALA A 165 -11.61 24.69 -5.11
CA ALA A 165 -12.78 25.13 -5.83
C ALA A 165 -13.77 25.81 -4.86
N PRO A 166 -14.50 26.85 -5.28
CA PRO A 166 -15.60 27.43 -4.50
C PRO A 166 -16.84 26.51 -4.49
N TYR A 167 -16.64 25.20 -4.39
CA TYR A 167 -17.68 24.19 -4.34
C TYR A 167 -18.46 24.23 -3.02
N SER A 168 -17.84 24.80 -1.97
CA SER A 168 -18.50 25.11 -0.70
C SER A 168 -19.77 25.93 -0.90
N LYS A 169 -19.79 26.90 -1.82
CA LYS A 169 -20.97 27.75 -2.04
C LYS A 169 -22.15 26.98 -2.62
N THR A 170 -21.90 25.99 -3.48
CA THR A 170 -22.96 25.16 -4.07
C THR A 170 -23.49 24.17 -3.06
N ILE A 171 -22.60 23.50 -2.30
CA ILE A 171 -23.02 22.59 -1.22
C ILE A 171 -23.77 23.36 -0.12
N SER A 172 -23.27 24.52 0.30
CA SER A 172 -23.92 25.34 1.33
C SER A 172 -25.31 25.78 0.90
N ARG A 173 -25.53 26.19 -0.36
CA ARG A 173 -26.86 26.55 -0.85
C ARG A 173 -27.82 25.37 -0.89
N GLU A 174 -27.33 24.19 -1.27
CA GLU A 174 -28.16 22.99 -1.31
C GLU A 174 -28.55 22.56 0.11
N ILE A 175 -27.60 22.61 1.05
CA ILE A 175 -27.86 22.36 2.48
C ILE A 175 -28.81 23.41 3.05
N GLU A 176 -28.62 24.70 2.76
CA GLU A 176 -29.48 25.79 3.23
C GLU A 176 -30.93 25.59 2.75
N LYS A 177 -31.13 25.23 1.48
CA LYS A 177 -32.46 24.91 0.94
C LYS A 177 -33.09 23.69 1.63
N GLN A 178 -32.30 22.66 1.91
CA GLN A 178 -32.79 21.48 2.62
C GLN A 178 -33.23 21.86 4.03
N ILE A 179 -32.44 22.68 4.75
CA ILE A 179 -32.77 23.15 6.10
C ILE A 179 -34.00 24.07 6.09
N GLU A 180 -34.09 24.99 5.13
CA GLU A 180 -35.24 25.90 5.00
C GLU A 180 -36.55 25.12 4.78
N LYS A 181 -36.51 24.09 3.93
CA LYS A 181 -37.65 23.19 3.71
C LYS A 181 -38.05 22.43 4.99
N GLN A 182 -37.07 22.01 5.79
CA GLN A 182 -37.34 21.36 7.08
C GLN A 182 -37.94 22.35 8.10
N ILE A 183 -37.53 23.62 8.09
CA ILE A 183 -38.13 24.66 8.95
C ILE A 183 -39.57 24.98 8.51
N GLU A 184 -39.86 25.00 7.22
CA GLU A 184 -41.21 25.23 6.70
C GLU A 184 -42.17 24.08 7.07
N LEU A 185 -41.69 22.83 6.99
CA LEU A 185 -42.47 21.64 7.36
C LEU A 185 -42.61 21.46 8.89
N ARG A 186 -41.84 22.21 9.70
CA ARG A 186 -41.84 22.16 11.17
C ARG A 186 -43.22 22.29 11.81
N HIS A 187 -44.16 23.02 11.22
CA HIS A 187 -45.47 23.15 11.87
C HIS A 187 -46.36 21.92 11.66
N ASN A 188 -46.14 21.17 10.58
CA ASN A 188 -47.03 20.13 10.11
C ASN A 188 -46.49 18.71 10.35
N ASP A 189 -45.17 18.60 10.57
CA ASP A 189 -44.48 17.34 10.80
C ASP A 189 -43.71 17.43 12.13
N ASP A 190 -44.06 16.60 13.11
CA ASP A 190 -43.41 16.57 14.43
C ASP A 190 -41.92 16.22 14.34
N SER A 191 -41.54 15.67 13.21
CA SER A 191 -40.28 15.01 13.03
C SER A 191 -39.26 16.01 12.43
N SER A 192 -39.68 16.89 11.51
CA SER A 192 -38.97 18.15 11.22
C SER A 192 -38.78 19.06 12.46
N ARG A 193 -39.70 19.04 13.46
CA ARG A 193 -39.55 19.80 14.71
C ARG A 193 -38.38 19.31 15.54
N ASN A 194 -38.30 18.01 15.77
CA ASN A 194 -37.25 17.42 16.59
C ASN A 194 -35.87 17.51 15.93
N PHE A 195 -35.77 17.44 14.59
CA PHE A 195 -34.52 17.74 13.89
C PHE A 195 -34.04 19.18 14.12
N VAL A 196 -34.93 20.17 13.96
CA VAL A 196 -34.59 21.58 14.19
C VAL A 196 -34.22 21.82 15.65
N ASP A 197 -34.97 21.24 16.60
CA ASP A 197 -34.72 21.38 18.03
C ASP A 197 -33.39 20.70 18.45
N PHE A 198 -33.01 19.57 17.84
CA PHE A 198 -31.72 18.91 18.05
C PHE A 198 -30.53 19.76 17.58
N ILE A 199 -30.63 20.37 16.40
CA ILE A 199 -29.59 21.29 15.86
C ILE A 199 -29.53 22.59 16.67
N GLN A 200 -30.63 23.03 17.28
CA GLN A 200 -30.64 24.22 18.13
C GLN A 200 -30.10 23.96 19.54
N TYR A 201 -30.17 22.71 20.02
CA TYR A 201 -29.73 22.32 21.35
C TYR A 201 -28.23 22.02 21.44
N HIS A 202 -27.55 21.78 20.31
CA HIS A 202 -26.12 21.46 20.22
C HIS A 202 -25.35 22.52 19.42
#